data_AF-A0AA95RNY2-F1
#
_entry.id   AF-A0AA95RNY2-F1
#
_cell.length_a   1.000
_cell.length_b   1.000
_cell.length_c   1.000
_cell.angle_alpha   90.00
_cell.angle_beta   90.00
_cell.angle_gamma   90.00
#
_symmetry.space_group_name_H-M   'P 1'
#
loop_
_entity.id
_entity.type
_entity.pdbx_description
1 polymer ?
#
loop_
_entity_poly.entity_id
_entity_poly.type
_entity_poly.pdbx_seq_one_letter_code
_entity_poly.pdbx_strand_id
1 'polypeptide(L)'
;MNGTAHTAIGAATGFIAANTFHSSPTETMILVGLGAVSGLMPDLDIDGKLRGKITLSHKVIRLAAMFIGILMVFYSFYEGSAADRWLGIGSGLVIMIVSSLIKQKHMLTITGIGVLAGGISLSEVWLILLGVYVVVASISSHRSYTHSILGVIFFGVIASKLEGSLGIQGVFYACLLGYISHLLADLKLLPFNKRGIKLFLPVSKIEI
;
A
#
# COMPACT_ATOMS: atom_id res chain seq x y z
N MET A 1 14.30 -1.13 -13.03
CA MET A 1 15.40 -0.39 -12.34
C MET A 1 15.50 -0.88 -10.87
N ASN A 2 16.21 -0.23 -9.94
CA ASN A 2 16.13 -0.58 -8.51
C ASN A 2 15.24 0.43 -7.75
N GLY A 3 14.72 0.03 -6.59
CA GLY A 3 13.82 0.89 -5.81
C GLY A 3 14.41 2.26 -5.41
N THR A 4 15.73 2.38 -5.23
CA THR A 4 16.34 3.70 -4.93
C THR A 4 16.16 4.68 -6.08
N ALA A 5 16.38 4.21 -7.30
CA ALA A 5 16.24 5.03 -8.48
C ALA A 5 14.78 5.45 -8.69
N HIS A 6 13.83 4.54 -8.47
CA HIS A 6 12.40 4.88 -8.51
C HIS A 6 12.01 5.93 -7.46
N THR A 7 12.53 5.82 -6.23
CA THR A 7 12.35 6.86 -5.20
C THR A 7 12.93 8.20 -5.64
N ALA A 8 14.14 8.22 -6.19
CA ALA A 8 14.81 9.45 -6.59
C ALA A 8 14.10 10.15 -7.76
N ILE A 9 13.69 9.40 -8.80
CA ILE A 9 12.93 9.95 -9.92
C ILE A 9 11.55 10.42 -9.43
N GLY A 10 10.87 9.63 -8.61
CA GLY A 10 9.60 10.05 -7.99
C GLY A 10 9.75 11.35 -7.19
N ALA A 11 10.78 11.47 -6.36
CA ALA A 11 11.09 12.69 -5.62
C ALA A 11 11.31 13.89 -6.55
N ALA A 12 12.04 13.70 -7.65
CA ALA A 12 12.25 14.73 -8.66
C ALA A 12 10.93 15.18 -9.32
N THR A 13 10.01 14.25 -9.63
CA THR A 13 8.69 14.63 -10.15
C THR A 13 7.87 15.44 -9.13
N GLY A 14 7.95 15.10 -7.85
CA GLY A 14 7.33 15.88 -6.77
C GLY A 14 7.92 17.28 -6.64
N PHE A 15 9.24 17.43 -6.80
CA PHE A 15 9.90 18.73 -6.83
C PHE A 15 9.47 19.57 -8.04
N ILE A 16 9.35 18.96 -9.22
CA ILE A 16 8.85 19.64 -10.43
C ILE A 16 7.41 20.12 -10.22
N ALA A 17 6.55 19.29 -9.64
CA ALA A 17 5.18 19.69 -9.30
C ALA A 17 5.19 20.90 -8.35
N ALA A 18 5.97 20.84 -7.26
CA ALA A 18 6.08 21.95 -6.31
C ALA A 18 6.51 23.27 -6.94
N ASN A 19 7.50 23.24 -7.84
CA ASN A 19 7.95 24.45 -8.56
C ASN A 19 6.88 24.98 -9.52
N THR A 20 6.13 24.07 -10.17
CA THR A 20 5.07 24.43 -11.13
C THR A 20 3.90 25.13 -10.43
N PHE A 21 3.57 24.70 -9.21
CA PHE A 21 2.49 25.29 -8.41
C PHE A 21 2.98 26.40 -7.45
N HIS A 22 4.25 26.82 -7.57
CA HIS A 22 4.86 27.82 -6.69
C HIS A 22 4.62 27.55 -5.20
N SER A 23 4.71 26.27 -4.82
CA SER A 23 4.39 25.81 -3.47
C SER A 23 5.33 26.38 -2.42
N SER A 24 4.83 26.54 -1.19
CA SER A 24 5.66 26.92 -0.04
C SER A 24 6.75 25.86 0.23
N PRO A 25 7.80 26.18 1.02
CA PRO A 25 8.83 25.21 1.38
C PRO A 25 8.26 23.95 2.06
N THR A 26 7.24 24.10 2.92
CA THR A 26 6.59 22.98 3.60
C THR A 26 5.83 22.09 2.61
N GLU A 27 5.02 22.69 1.75
CA GLU A 27 4.29 21.95 0.71
C GLU A 27 5.26 21.27 -0.27
N THR A 28 6.37 21.93 -0.60
CA THR A 28 7.43 21.33 -1.43
C THR A 28 7.95 20.03 -0.82
N MET A 29 8.25 20.01 0.49
CA MET A 29 8.67 18.78 1.16
C MET A 29 7.59 17.69 1.08
N ILE A 30 6.32 18.05 1.25
CA ILE A 30 5.19 17.12 1.14
C ILE A 30 5.12 16.54 -0.28
N LEU A 31 5.15 17.39 -1.31
CA LEU A 31 5.07 16.98 -2.72
C LEU A 31 6.25 16.12 -3.14
N VAL A 32 7.48 16.47 -2.74
CA VAL A 32 8.68 15.65 -2.96
C VAL A 32 8.53 14.29 -2.30
N GLY A 33 8.07 14.24 -1.05
CA GLY A 33 7.83 12.99 -0.32
C GLY A 33 6.76 12.13 -0.99
N LEU A 34 5.65 12.73 -1.39
CA LEU A 34 4.55 12.04 -2.08
C LEU A 34 4.98 11.50 -3.45
N GLY A 35 5.75 12.27 -4.22
CA GLY A 35 6.35 11.79 -5.47
C GLY A 35 7.29 10.61 -5.23
N ALA A 36 8.14 10.69 -4.21
CA ALA A 36 9.08 9.63 -3.85
C ALA A 36 8.38 8.32 -3.47
N VAL A 37 7.31 8.42 -2.67
CA VAL A 37 6.48 7.28 -2.25
C VAL A 37 5.69 6.72 -3.45
N SER A 38 5.11 7.59 -4.27
CA SER A 38 4.32 7.19 -5.45
C SER A 38 5.16 6.51 -6.51
N GLY A 39 6.42 6.92 -6.67
CA GLY A 39 7.39 6.21 -7.51
C GLY A 39 7.69 4.78 -7.06
N LEU A 40 7.35 4.40 -5.82
CA LEU A 40 7.50 3.02 -5.32
C LEU A 40 6.19 2.22 -5.32
N MET A 41 5.04 2.86 -5.57
CA MET A 41 3.72 2.24 -5.44
C MET A 41 3.45 1.09 -6.41
N PRO A 42 3.94 1.09 -7.66
CA PRO A 42 3.76 -0.05 -8.56
C PRO A 42 4.42 -1.34 -8.02
N ASP A 43 5.61 -1.20 -7.42
CA ASP A 43 6.41 -2.31 -6.88
C ASP A 43 5.94 -2.80 -5.49
N LEU A 44 4.77 -2.35 -5.03
CA LEU A 44 4.18 -2.87 -3.80
C LEU A 44 3.83 -4.37 -3.93
N ASP A 45 3.66 -4.86 -5.16
CA ASP A 45 3.38 -6.26 -5.50
C ASP A 45 4.56 -7.23 -5.29
N ILE A 46 5.77 -6.71 -4.99
CA ILE A 46 6.97 -7.50 -4.65
C ILE A 46 7.46 -7.20 -3.24
N ASP A 47 8.36 -8.05 -2.72
CA ASP A 47 9.11 -7.83 -1.48
C ASP A 47 10.18 -6.73 -1.66
N GLY A 48 9.76 -5.54 -2.09
CA GLY A 48 10.57 -4.35 -2.34
C GLY A 48 10.72 -3.43 -1.13
N LYS A 49 11.39 -2.30 -1.35
CA LYS A 49 11.73 -1.32 -0.29
C LYS A 49 10.50 -0.78 0.44
N LEU A 50 9.48 -0.37 -0.31
CA LEU A 50 8.28 0.23 0.28
C LEU A 50 7.52 -0.79 1.13
N ARG A 51 7.28 -1.99 0.60
CA ARG A 51 6.64 -3.09 1.33
C ARG A 51 7.36 -3.40 2.64
N GLY A 52 8.69 -3.47 2.63
CA GLY A 52 9.49 -3.71 3.84
C GLY A 52 9.42 -2.58 4.89
N LYS A 53 9.02 -1.36 4.50
CA LYS A 53 8.85 -0.22 5.42
C LYS A 53 7.44 -0.11 5.99
N ILE A 54 6.41 -0.49 5.22
CA ILE A 54 5.00 -0.36 5.66
C ILE A 54 4.47 -1.63 6.32
N THR A 55 5.10 -2.79 6.08
CA THR A 55 4.70 -4.05 6.72
C THR A 55 5.52 -4.30 7.98
N LEU A 56 4.84 -4.83 9.00
CA LEU A 56 5.50 -5.32 10.21
C LEU A 56 5.98 -6.75 10.01
N SER A 57 6.94 -7.17 10.83
CA SER A 57 7.36 -8.56 10.87
C SER A 57 6.19 -9.47 11.25
N HIS A 58 5.95 -10.51 10.46
CA HIS A 58 4.92 -11.51 10.77
C HIS A 58 5.09 -12.13 12.17
N LYS A 59 6.32 -12.19 12.69
CA LYS A 59 6.58 -12.68 14.06
C LYS A 59 5.95 -11.78 15.12
N VAL A 60 6.03 -10.45 14.93
CA VAL A 60 5.48 -9.46 15.87
C VAL A 60 3.96 -9.52 15.86
N ILE A 61 3.35 -9.50 14.67
CA ILE A 61 1.89 -9.59 14.53
C ILE A 61 1.35 -10.91 15.07
N ARG A 62 2.04 -12.03 14.78
CA ARG A 62 1.70 -13.33 15.34
C ARG A 62 1.77 -13.34 16.86
N LEU A 63 2.85 -12.81 17.45
CA LEU A 63 3.04 -12.77 18.90
C LEU A 63 1.95 -11.91 19.57
N ALA A 64 1.68 -10.72 19.02
CA ALA A 64 0.64 -9.84 19.55
C ALA A 64 -0.75 -10.48 19.48
N ALA A 65 -1.11 -11.09 18.35
CA ALA A 65 -2.39 -11.78 18.20
C ALA A 65 -2.52 -13.02 19.11
N MET A 66 -1.45 -13.80 19.26
CA MET A 66 -1.41 -14.90 20.23
C MET A 66 -1.61 -14.39 21.66
N PHE A 67 -0.96 -13.30 22.03
CA PHE A 67 -1.11 -12.70 23.35
C PHE A 67 -2.54 -12.20 23.58
N ILE A 68 -3.15 -11.52 22.61
CA ILE A 68 -4.57 -11.12 22.66
C ILE A 68 -5.47 -12.35 22.84
N GLY A 69 -5.26 -13.40 22.06
CA GLY A 69 -6.04 -14.63 22.17
C GLY A 69 -5.95 -15.26 23.56
N ILE A 70 -4.75 -15.32 24.14
CA ILE A 70 -4.52 -15.80 25.51
C ILE A 70 -5.28 -14.93 26.53
N LEU A 71 -5.16 -13.61 26.43
CA LEU A 71 -5.88 -12.68 27.32
C LEU A 71 -7.39 -12.84 27.22
N MET A 72 -7.94 -13.04 26.01
CA MET A 72 -9.37 -13.28 25.80
C MET A 72 -9.83 -14.57 26.49
N VAL A 73 -9.05 -15.64 26.40
CA VAL A 73 -9.36 -16.90 27.10
C VAL A 73 -9.38 -16.65 28.62
N PHE A 74 -8.34 -16.04 29.19
CA PHE A 74 -8.27 -15.77 30.63
C PHE A 74 -9.41 -14.87 31.13
N TYR A 75 -9.67 -13.77 30.42
CA TYR A 75 -10.74 -12.83 30.76
C TYR A 75 -12.11 -13.51 30.75
N SER A 76 -12.39 -14.29 29.70
CA SER A 76 -13.64 -15.01 29.55
C SER A 76 -13.84 -16.10 30.62
N PHE A 77 -12.75 -16.73 31.08
CA PHE A 77 -12.81 -17.65 32.22
C PHE A 77 -13.15 -16.95 33.54
N TYR A 78 -12.54 -15.79 33.81
CA TYR A 78 -12.66 -15.09 35.09
C TYR A 78 -13.96 -14.28 35.23
N GLU A 79 -14.32 -13.51 34.20
CA GLU A 79 -15.46 -12.57 34.23
C GLU A 79 -16.68 -13.06 33.43
N GLY A 80 -16.52 -14.07 32.56
CA GLY A 80 -17.59 -14.48 31.64
C GLY A 80 -18.75 -15.21 32.32
N SER A 81 -19.97 -14.88 31.91
CA SER A 81 -21.17 -15.68 32.22
C SER A 81 -21.05 -17.11 31.64
N ALA A 82 -21.92 -18.04 32.04
CA ALA A 82 -21.83 -19.43 31.57
C ALA A 82 -21.83 -19.57 30.03
N ALA A 83 -22.56 -18.71 29.32
CA ALA A 83 -22.59 -18.70 27.85
C ALA A 83 -21.39 -17.93 27.26
N ASP A 84 -21.05 -16.78 27.83
CA ASP A 84 -19.96 -15.92 27.33
C ASP A 84 -18.58 -16.54 27.55
N ARG A 85 -18.44 -17.41 28.55
CA ARG A 85 -17.22 -18.16 28.84
C ARG A 85 -16.80 -19.03 27.66
N TRP A 86 -17.71 -19.84 27.12
CA TRP A 86 -17.37 -20.73 26.00
C TRP A 86 -17.12 -19.96 24.71
N LEU A 87 -17.86 -18.87 24.47
CA LEU A 87 -17.65 -18.01 23.31
C LEU A 87 -16.30 -17.28 23.35
N GLY A 88 -15.91 -16.73 24.50
CA GLY A 88 -14.62 -16.05 24.65
C GLY A 88 -13.43 -17.01 24.58
N ILE A 89 -13.55 -18.21 25.17
CA ILE A 89 -12.55 -19.27 25.01
C ILE A 89 -12.41 -19.68 23.54
N GLY A 90 -13.55 -19.97 22.89
CA GLY A 90 -13.57 -20.39 21.49
C GLY A 90 -12.96 -19.34 20.56
N SER A 91 -13.35 -18.08 20.71
CA SER A 91 -12.80 -16.97 19.91
C SER A 91 -11.31 -16.73 20.16
N GLY A 92 -10.84 -16.79 21.42
CA GLY A 92 -9.42 -16.70 21.76
C GLY A 92 -8.59 -17.81 21.10
N LEU A 93 -9.06 -19.06 21.16
CA LEU A 93 -8.41 -20.19 20.50
C LEU A 93 -8.38 -20.03 18.97
N VAL A 94 -9.49 -19.57 18.36
CA VAL A 94 -9.53 -19.29 16.92
C VAL A 94 -8.50 -18.24 16.52
N ILE A 95 -8.40 -17.14 17.28
CA ILE A 95 -7.38 -16.09 17.04
C ILE A 95 -5.97 -16.68 17.12
N MET A 96 -5.68 -17.52 18.12
CA MET A 96 -4.37 -18.16 18.26
C MET A 96 -4.06 -19.09 17.08
N ILE A 97 -5.03 -19.90 16.64
CA ILE A 97 -4.85 -20.81 15.49
C ILE A 97 -4.63 -20.00 14.21
N VAL A 98 -5.50 -19.03 13.91
CA VAL A 98 -5.40 -18.21 12.70
C VAL A 98 -4.11 -17.40 12.67
N SER A 99 -3.71 -16.79 13.80
CA SER A 99 -2.47 -16.02 13.89
C SER A 99 -1.22 -16.89 13.67
N SER A 100 -1.24 -18.16 14.10
CA SER A 100 -0.13 -19.08 13.86
C SER A 100 0.15 -19.35 12.37
N LEU A 101 -0.88 -19.20 11.53
CA LEU A 101 -0.81 -19.39 10.07
C LEU A 101 -0.32 -18.14 9.32
N ILE A 102 -0.12 -17.00 10.01
CA ILE A 102 0.37 -15.77 9.41
C ILE A 102 1.84 -15.94 8.99
N LYS A 103 2.09 -15.74 7.69
CA LYS A 103 3.40 -15.78 7.05
C LYS A 103 3.75 -14.40 6.49
N GLN A 104 5.02 -14.18 6.15
CA GLN A 104 5.47 -12.91 5.59
C GLN A 104 4.67 -12.46 4.36
N LYS A 105 4.26 -13.41 3.50
CA LYS A 105 3.45 -13.13 2.31
C LYS A 105 2.05 -12.54 2.61
N HIS A 106 1.52 -12.73 3.82
CA HIS A 106 0.21 -12.18 4.20
C HIS A 106 0.32 -10.74 4.73
N MET A 107 1.52 -10.28 5.08
CA MET A 107 1.70 -9.03 5.81
C MET A 107 1.22 -7.81 5.04
N LEU A 108 1.44 -7.78 3.72
CA LEU A 108 0.95 -6.67 2.91
C LEU A 108 -0.58 -6.65 2.82
N THR A 109 -1.23 -7.81 2.71
CA THR A 109 -2.70 -7.91 2.77
C THR A 109 -3.24 -7.42 4.10
N ILE A 110 -2.61 -7.83 5.21
CA ILE A 110 -2.99 -7.38 6.57
C ILE A 110 -2.82 -5.86 6.69
N THR A 111 -1.70 -5.30 6.19
CA THR A 111 -1.49 -3.85 6.14
C THR A 111 -2.58 -3.17 5.31
N GLY A 112 -2.90 -3.67 4.11
CA GLY A 112 -3.96 -3.10 3.27
C GLY A 112 -5.34 -3.13 3.92
N ILE A 113 -5.69 -4.23 4.60
CA ILE A 113 -6.92 -4.33 5.40
C ILE A 113 -6.91 -3.31 6.54
N GLY A 114 -5.78 -3.14 7.23
CA GLY A 114 -5.63 -2.14 8.29
C GLY A 114 -5.82 -0.71 7.78
N VAL A 115 -5.21 -0.36 6.64
CA VAL A 115 -5.40 0.94 5.99
C VAL A 115 -6.86 1.13 5.55
N LEU A 116 -7.49 0.10 4.99
CA LEU A 116 -8.89 0.12 4.59
C LEU A 116 -9.81 0.38 5.79
N ALA A 117 -9.63 -0.38 6.88
CA ALA A 117 -10.40 -0.22 8.12
C ALA A 117 -10.18 1.17 8.73
N GLY A 118 -8.94 1.68 8.72
CA GLY A 118 -8.63 3.04 9.14
C GLY A 118 -9.33 4.10 8.29
N GLY A 119 -9.32 3.94 6.96
CA GLY A 119 -10.03 4.83 6.04
C GLY A 119 -11.53 4.84 6.28
N ILE A 120 -12.15 3.68 6.53
CA ILE A 120 -13.58 3.59 6.89
C ILE A 120 -13.83 4.28 8.22
N SER A 121 -13.02 4.01 9.25
CA SER A 121 -13.18 4.61 10.59
C SER A 121 -13.03 6.12 10.57
N LEU A 122 -12.17 6.66 9.71
CA LEU A 122 -11.93 8.09 9.55
C LEU A 122 -12.86 8.74 8.52
N SER A 123 -13.69 7.95 7.82
CA SER A 123 -14.51 8.41 6.68
C SER A 123 -13.71 9.07 5.55
N GLU A 124 -12.45 8.66 5.38
CA GLU A 124 -11.52 9.22 4.39
C GLU A 124 -11.46 8.35 3.13
N VAL A 125 -12.11 8.80 2.06
CA VAL A 125 -12.26 8.03 0.81
C VAL A 125 -10.92 7.68 0.18
N TRP A 126 -9.92 8.58 0.23
CA TRP A 126 -8.60 8.30 -0.36
C TRP A 126 -7.88 7.17 0.39
N LEU A 127 -8.05 7.07 1.72
CA LEU A 127 -7.50 5.98 2.53
C LEU A 127 -8.21 4.65 2.24
N ILE A 128 -9.52 4.68 2.05
CA ILE A 128 -10.31 3.50 1.66
C ILE A 128 -9.78 2.96 0.33
N LEU A 129 -9.68 3.82 -0.69
CA LEU A 129 -9.18 3.44 -2.01
C LEU A 129 -7.71 2.98 -1.97
N LEU A 130 -6.87 3.61 -1.14
CA LEU A 130 -5.49 3.17 -0.91
C LEU A 130 -5.44 1.78 -0.27
N GLY A 131 -6.29 1.50 0.73
CA GLY A 131 -6.40 0.19 1.34
C GLY A 131 -6.77 -0.89 0.30
N VAL A 132 -7.74 -0.60 -0.56
CA VAL A 132 -8.11 -1.48 -1.69
C VAL A 132 -6.92 -1.68 -2.64
N TYR A 133 -6.21 -0.62 -3.02
CA TYR A 133 -5.01 -0.73 -3.86
C TYR A 133 -3.97 -1.68 -3.26
N VAL A 134 -3.66 -1.51 -1.97
CA VAL A 134 -2.65 -2.32 -1.27
C VAL A 134 -3.05 -3.79 -1.20
N VAL A 135 -4.34 -4.08 -0.95
CA VAL A 135 -4.86 -5.46 -0.95
C VAL A 135 -4.80 -6.08 -2.36
N VAL A 136 -5.15 -5.33 -3.40
CA VAL A 136 -5.05 -5.83 -4.78
C VAL A 136 -3.60 -6.04 -5.19
N ALA A 137 -2.69 -5.13 -4.81
CA ALA A 137 -1.27 -5.26 -5.07
C ALA A 137 -0.67 -6.50 -4.39
N SER A 138 -1.10 -6.84 -3.17
CA SER A 138 -0.55 -7.98 -2.42
C SER A 138 -0.86 -9.35 -3.03
N ILE A 139 -1.90 -9.44 -3.85
CA ILE A 139 -2.31 -10.66 -4.57
C ILE A 139 -2.01 -10.60 -6.07
N SER A 140 -1.54 -9.45 -6.56
CA SER A 140 -1.19 -9.26 -7.97
C SER A 140 0.15 -9.90 -8.29
N SER A 141 0.28 -10.41 -9.51
CA SER A 141 1.58 -10.83 -10.03
C SER A 141 2.44 -9.60 -10.34
N HIS A 142 3.73 -9.67 -10.09
CA HIS A 142 4.64 -8.57 -10.40
C HIS A 142 4.54 -8.16 -11.88
N ARG A 143 4.50 -6.84 -12.15
CA ARG A 143 4.37 -6.23 -13.50
C ARG A 143 3.05 -6.52 -14.22
N SER A 144 1.99 -6.77 -13.45
CA SER A 144 0.63 -6.92 -13.97
C SER A 144 -0.19 -5.64 -13.75
N TYR A 145 -1.26 -5.69 -12.95
CA TYR A 145 -2.23 -4.62 -12.78
C TYR A 145 -1.64 -3.32 -12.20
N THR A 146 -0.69 -3.44 -11.26
CA THR A 146 0.08 -2.31 -10.70
C THR A 146 0.98 -1.61 -11.72
N HIS A 147 1.27 -2.25 -12.85
CA HIS A 147 2.11 -1.72 -13.93
C HIS A 147 1.30 -1.55 -15.22
N SER A 148 0.02 -1.22 -15.08
CA SER A 148 -0.92 -1.03 -16.19
C SER A 148 -1.51 0.37 -16.18
N ILE A 149 -2.09 0.79 -17.31
CA ILE A 149 -2.86 2.05 -17.41
C ILE A 149 -4.02 2.04 -16.42
N LEU A 150 -4.65 0.89 -16.17
CA LEU A 150 -5.68 0.76 -15.14
C LEU A 150 -5.13 1.09 -13.74
N GLY A 151 -3.92 0.62 -13.43
CA GLY A 151 -3.22 0.97 -12.18
C GLY A 151 -2.96 2.46 -12.07
N VAL A 152 -2.49 3.10 -13.15
CA VAL A 152 -2.28 4.56 -13.21
C VAL A 152 -3.57 5.32 -12.97
N ILE A 153 -4.67 4.94 -13.64
CA ILE A 153 -5.99 5.58 -13.49
C ILE A 153 -6.47 5.44 -12.05
N PHE A 154 -6.45 4.23 -11.49
CA PHE A 154 -6.93 3.97 -10.14
C PHE A 154 -6.10 4.75 -9.10
N PHE A 155 -4.78 4.75 -9.23
CA PHE A 155 -3.90 5.52 -8.36
C PHE A 155 -4.08 7.03 -8.53
N GLY A 156 -4.36 7.51 -9.74
CA GLY A 156 -4.74 8.89 -10.02
C GLY A 156 -6.01 9.31 -9.28
N VAL A 157 -7.04 8.44 -9.21
CA VAL A 157 -8.25 8.71 -8.42
C VAL A 157 -7.92 8.82 -6.93
N ILE A 158 -7.06 7.94 -6.40
CA ILE A 158 -6.56 8.04 -5.01
C ILE A 158 -5.89 9.39 -4.79
N ALA A 159 -4.96 9.76 -5.67
CA ALA A 159 -4.21 11.01 -5.58
C ALA A 159 -5.11 12.25 -5.66
N SER A 160 -6.16 12.24 -6.49
CA SER A 160 -7.13 13.33 -6.58
C SER A 160 -7.95 13.48 -5.29
N LYS A 161 -8.38 12.37 -4.69
CA LYS A 161 -9.08 12.41 -3.39
C LYS A 161 -8.16 12.85 -2.26
N LEU A 162 -6.89 12.45 -2.29
CA LEU A 162 -5.88 12.91 -1.34
C LEU A 162 -5.63 14.42 -1.47
N GLU A 163 -5.50 14.94 -2.69
CA GLU A 163 -5.36 16.39 -2.93
C GLU A 163 -6.53 17.17 -2.35
N GLY A 164 -7.76 16.70 -2.58
CA GLY A 164 -8.96 17.32 -2.00
C GLY A 164 -9.01 17.27 -0.46
N SER A 165 -8.51 16.20 0.15
CA SER A 165 -8.44 16.03 1.62
C SER A 165 -7.35 16.92 2.24
N LEU A 166 -6.18 17.03 1.60
CA LEU A 166 -5.07 17.85 2.09
C LEU A 166 -5.21 19.35 1.79
N GLY A 167 -5.93 19.71 0.72
CA GLY A 167 -6.06 21.09 0.25
C GLY A 167 -4.76 21.67 -0.36
N ILE A 168 -3.75 20.83 -0.63
CA ILE A 168 -2.46 21.25 -1.17
C ILE A 168 -2.45 21.03 -2.68
N GLN A 169 -2.38 22.12 -3.45
CA GLN A 169 -2.31 22.05 -4.90
C GLN A 169 -1.02 21.35 -5.36
N GLY A 170 -1.13 20.46 -6.35
CA GLY A 170 0.00 19.75 -6.92
C GLY A 170 0.20 18.34 -6.34
N VAL A 171 -0.54 17.95 -5.31
CA VAL A 171 -0.52 16.59 -4.74
C VAL A 171 -0.88 15.55 -5.81
N PHE A 172 -1.93 15.81 -6.59
CA PHE A 172 -2.34 14.94 -7.68
C PHE A 172 -1.21 14.74 -8.68
N TYR A 173 -0.58 15.83 -9.11
CA TYR A 173 0.50 15.80 -10.09
C TYR A 173 1.76 15.12 -9.56
N ALA A 174 2.16 15.42 -8.32
CA ALA A 174 3.31 14.78 -7.68
C ALA A 174 3.13 13.26 -7.59
N CYS A 175 1.96 12.81 -7.16
CA CYS A 175 1.65 11.38 -7.06
C CYS A 175 1.56 10.71 -8.43
N LEU A 176 0.81 11.29 -9.37
CA LEU A 176 0.58 10.71 -10.69
C LEU A 176 1.86 10.66 -11.51
N LEU A 177 2.65 11.73 -11.55
CA LEU A 177 3.93 11.76 -12.26
C LEU A 177 4.94 10.82 -11.61
N GLY A 178 4.96 10.72 -10.27
CA GLY A 178 5.79 9.74 -9.56
C GLY A 178 5.46 8.32 -9.99
N TYR A 179 4.18 7.95 -10.00
CA TYR A 179 3.73 6.63 -10.44
C TYR A 179 4.06 6.35 -11.91
N ILE A 180 3.77 7.30 -12.81
CA ILE A 180 4.06 7.17 -14.25
C ILE A 180 5.56 7.05 -14.48
N SER A 181 6.39 7.79 -13.74
CA SER A 181 7.85 7.73 -13.88
C SER A 181 8.41 6.34 -13.59
N HIS A 182 7.79 5.59 -12.66
CA HIS A 182 8.14 4.20 -12.42
C HIS A 182 7.88 3.33 -13.64
N LEU A 183 6.67 3.40 -14.20
CA LEU A 183 6.28 2.62 -15.36
C LEU A 183 7.17 2.93 -16.56
N LEU A 184 7.44 4.21 -16.83
CA LEU A 184 8.33 4.63 -17.91
C LEU A 184 9.75 4.08 -17.72
N ALA A 185 10.25 4.10 -16.50
CA ALA A 185 11.57 3.57 -16.17
C ALA A 185 11.65 2.03 -16.23
N ASP A 186 10.51 1.34 -16.26
CA ASP A 186 10.40 -0.12 -16.37
C ASP A 186 9.96 -0.62 -17.76
N LEU A 187 9.76 0.28 -18.73
CA LEU A 187 9.55 -0.07 -20.14
C LEU A 187 10.76 -0.81 -20.72
N LYS A 188 10.50 -1.77 -21.62
CA LYS A 188 11.52 -2.55 -22.34
C LYS A 188 12.28 -1.72 -23.38
N LEU A 189 11.73 -0.57 -23.79
CA LEU A 189 12.40 0.35 -24.71
C LEU A 189 13.75 0.87 -24.16
N LEU A 190 13.90 0.93 -22.84
CA LEU A 190 15.14 1.35 -22.21
C LEU A 190 16.18 0.23 -22.23
N PRO A 191 17.44 0.49 -22.65
CA PRO A 191 18.46 -0.54 -22.89
C PRO A 191 18.85 -1.35 -21.64
N PHE A 192 18.49 -0.86 -20.45
CA PHE A 192 18.80 -1.49 -19.17
C PHE A 192 17.71 -2.48 -18.68
N ASN A 193 16.57 -2.57 -19.35
CA ASN A 193 15.45 -3.44 -18.96
C ASN A 193 15.30 -4.66 -19.87
N LYS A 194 15.53 -5.85 -19.32
CA LYS A 194 15.38 -7.13 -20.04
C LYS A 194 13.93 -7.62 -20.14
N ARG A 195 13.04 -7.08 -19.30
CA ARG A 195 11.62 -7.43 -19.19
C ARG A 195 10.80 -6.15 -19.22
N GLY A 196 9.68 -6.15 -19.93
CA GLY A 196 8.75 -5.01 -20.03
C GLY A 196 7.62 -5.06 -19.01
N ILE A 197 6.62 -4.21 -19.23
CA ILE A 197 5.38 -4.12 -18.45
C ILE A 197 4.15 -4.33 -19.35
N LYS A 198 3.05 -4.80 -18.76
CA LYS A 198 1.80 -5.11 -19.49
C LYS A 198 0.81 -3.95 -19.35
N LEU A 199 1.09 -2.85 -20.05
CA LEU A 199 0.36 -1.58 -19.93
C LEU A 199 -1.15 -1.70 -20.16
N PHE A 200 -1.56 -2.58 -21.07
CA PHE A 200 -2.95 -2.66 -21.56
C PHE A 200 -3.79 -3.74 -20.86
N LEU A 201 -3.39 -4.25 -19.69
CA LEU A 201 -4.23 -5.17 -18.94
C LEU A 201 -5.55 -4.51 -18.50
N PRO A 202 -6.68 -5.24 -18.49
CA PRO A 202 -6.84 -6.66 -18.85
C PRO A 202 -7.06 -6.92 -20.36
N VAL A 203 -7.11 -5.86 -21.18
CA VAL A 203 -7.46 -5.92 -22.61
C VAL A 203 -6.38 -6.63 -23.44
N SER A 204 -5.10 -6.43 -23.11
CA SER A 204 -3.98 -7.07 -23.80
C SER A 204 -2.85 -7.43 -22.83
N LYS A 205 -2.16 -8.53 -23.15
CA LYS A 205 -0.99 -9.04 -22.42
C LYS A 205 0.35 -8.69 -23.08
N ILE A 206 0.34 -7.83 -24.11
CA ILE A 206 1.55 -7.38 -24.80
C ILE A 206 2.48 -6.69 -23.80
N GLU A 207 3.76 -7.05 -23.86
CA GLU A 207 4.82 -6.45 -23.04
C GLU A 207 5.52 -5.34 -23.83
N ILE A 208 5.65 -4.17 -23.20
CA ILE A 208 6.26 -2.96 -23.76
C ILE A 208 7.40 -2.49 -22.86
#